data_AF-A0A8H9KY58-F1
#
_entry.id   AF-A0A8H9KY58-F1
#
_cell.length_a   1.000
_cell.length_b   1.000
_cell.length_c   1.000
_cell.angle_alpha   90.00
_cell.angle_beta   90.00
_cell.angle_gamma   90.00
#
_symmetry.space_group_name_H-M   'P 1'
#
loop_
_entity.id
_entity.type
_entity.pdbx_description
1 polymer ?
#
loop_
_entity_poly.entity_id
_entity_poly.type
_entity_poly.pdbx_seq_one_letter_code
_entity_poly.pdbx_strand_id
1 'polypeptide(L)'
;MSTVSTMVVWIVVGIVLLASVVLIVVEGNVMRKPAAERSSGEQRFVRASRAVGRGQQAYARVVAPWLVLGSALVGLFATVPLWMSGETGVAIGLTVFFLVFAAGMLVFWAKVLRHRGPGSAWLAAEDERIRSADEAGRPRWFVSVKAGWALSAMFTGLGVVFLVLALTGGGSLLAPAVVLGVGLLFMVLVGIQQRAEARK
;
A
#
# COMPACT_ATOMS: atom_id res chain seq x y z
N MET A 1 12.67 22.45 -14.23
CA MET A 1 13.34 21.95 -13.00
C MET A 1 14.81 21.74 -13.30
N SER A 2 15.73 22.22 -12.45
CA SER A 2 17.16 22.01 -12.65
C SER A 2 17.53 20.53 -12.49
N THR A 3 18.52 20.04 -13.24
CA THR A 3 19.07 18.67 -13.13
C THR A 3 19.50 18.31 -11.70
N VAL A 4 19.96 19.31 -10.94
CA VAL A 4 20.34 19.19 -9.52
C VAL A 4 19.12 18.86 -8.65
N SER A 5 17.99 19.54 -8.86
CA SER A 5 16.75 19.25 -8.13
C SER A 5 16.25 17.83 -8.38
N THR A 6 16.37 17.34 -9.63
CA THR A 6 15.99 15.98 -10.00
C THR A 6 16.91 14.93 -9.35
N MET A 7 18.23 15.15 -9.33
CA MET A 7 19.18 14.25 -8.67
C MET A 7 18.95 14.14 -7.16
N VAL A 8 18.70 15.26 -6.48
CA VAL A 8 18.41 15.25 -5.03
C VAL A 8 17.16 14.43 -4.73
N VAL A 9 16.10 14.56 -5.54
CA VAL A 9 14.88 13.75 -5.39
C VAL A 9 15.21 12.26 -5.52
N TRP A 10 16.02 11.85 -6.49
CA TRP A 10 16.39 10.44 -6.67
C TRP A 10 17.22 9.88 -5.52
N ILE A 11 18.15 10.67 -4.99
CA ILE A 11 18.94 10.27 -3.82
C ILE A 11 18.02 10.06 -2.61
N VAL A 12 17.10 11.00 -2.36
CA VAL A 12 16.14 10.89 -1.25
C VAL A 12 15.25 9.66 -1.42
N VAL A 13 14.71 9.42 -2.63
CA VAL A 13 13.91 8.23 -2.92
C VAL A 13 14.72 6.96 -2.68
N GLY A 14 15.97 6.90 -3.15
CA GLY A 14 16.86 5.75 -2.94
C GLY A 14 17.11 5.46 -1.46
N ILE A 15 17.39 6.49 -0.66
CA ILE A 15 17.59 6.37 0.80
C ILE A 15 16.33 5.87 1.49
N VAL A 16 15.16 6.42 1.13
CA VAL A 16 13.87 6.01 1.71
C VAL A 16 13.56 4.55 1.38
N LEU A 17 13.80 4.11 0.15
CA LEU A 17 13.60 2.72 -0.27
C LEU A 17 14.55 1.78 0.47
N LEU A 18 15.84 2.13 0.56
CA LEU A 18 16.83 1.32 1.28
C LEU A 18 16.47 1.19 2.76
N ALA A 19 16.14 2.31 3.41
CA ALA A 19 15.72 2.31 4.82
C ALA A 19 14.46 1.45 5.02
N SER A 20 13.50 1.51 4.09
CA SER A 20 12.29 0.69 4.14
C SER A 20 12.60 -0.81 4.07
N VAL A 21 13.50 -1.22 3.17
CA VAL A 21 13.94 -2.62 3.05
C VAL A 21 14.64 -3.08 4.33
N VAL A 22 15.56 -2.26 4.88
CA VAL A 22 16.24 -2.58 6.14
C VAL A 22 15.24 -2.75 7.27
N LEU A 23 14.26 -1.85 7.38
CA LEU A 23 13.20 -1.94 8.40
C LEU A 23 12.35 -3.21 8.24
N ILE A 24 11.98 -3.58 7.02
CA ILE A 24 11.21 -4.81 6.74
C ILE A 24 12.01 -6.05 7.16
N VAL A 25 13.31 -6.09 6.87
CA VAL A 25 14.18 -7.22 7.23
C VAL A 25 14.36 -7.31 8.75
N VAL A 26 14.63 -6.19 9.40
CA VAL A 26 14.74 -6.11 10.87
C VAL A 26 13.42 -6.53 11.53
N GLU A 27 12.30 -6.00 11.05
CA GLU A 27 10.97 -6.36 11.53
C GLU A 27 10.69 -7.86 11.35
N GLY A 28 11.01 -8.42 10.18
CA GLY A 28 10.87 -9.85 9.93
C GLY A 28 11.70 -10.73 10.88
N ASN A 29 12.92 -10.33 11.19
CA ASN A 29 13.79 -11.05 12.13
C ASN A 29 13.28 -10.97 13.56
N VAL A 30 12.82 -9.78 13.99
CA VAL A 30 12.24 -9.59 15.34
C VAL A 30 10.91 -10.32 15.48
N MET A 31 10.05 -10.27 14.45
CA MET A 31 8.74 -10.91 14.48
C MET A 31 8.83 -12.42 14.53
N ARG A 32 9.87 -13.05 13.98
CA ARG A 32 10.08 -14.51 14.07
C ARG A 32 10.36 -15.01 15.49
N LYS A 33 10.76 -14.13 16.41
CA LYS A 33 10.98 -14.49 17.82
C LYS A 33 9.65 -14.46 18.58
N PRO A 34 9.32 -15.49 19.38
CA PRO A 34 8.23 -15.43 20.36
C PRO A 34 8.41 -14.25 21.31
N ALA A 35 7.30 -13.71 21.84
CA ALA A 35 7.35 -12.55 22.72
C ALA A 35 8.26 -12.74 23.96
N ALA A 36 8.35 -13.97 24.49
CA ALA A 36 9.18 -14.32 25.64
C ALA A 36 10.69 -14.25 25.36
N GLU A 37 11.12 -14.35 24.10
CA GLU A 37 12.53 -14.36 23.69
C GLU A 37 13.04 -13.00 23.22
N ARG A 38 12.18 -11.96 23.22
CA ARG A 38 12.52 -10.62 22.72
C ARG A 38 13.22 -9.79 23.78
N SER A 39 14.35 -9.19 23.39
CA SER A 39 15.07 -8.20 24.19
C SER A 39 14.24 -6.92 24.43
N SER A 40 14.63 -6.11 25.42
CA SER A 40 13.95 -4.85 25.74
C SER A 40 13.97 -3.84 24.58
N GLY A 41 14.97 -3.89 23.70
CA GLY A 41 15.05 -3.10 22.48
C GLY A 41 14.03 -3.56 21.42
N GLU A 42 13.94 -4.88 21.20
CA GLU A 42 12.99 -5.49 20.25
C GLU A 42 11.53 -5.28 20.69
N GLN A 43 11.26 -5.35 22.00
CA GLN A 43 9.94 -5.03 22.53
C GLN A 43 9.57 -3.56 22.30
N ARG A 44 10.52 -2.63 22.46
CA ARG A 44 10.30 -1.21 22.13
C ARG A 44 10.04 -1.01 20.64
N PHE A 45 10.80 -1.69 19.78
CA PHE A 45 10.58 -1.67 18.33
C PHE A 45 9.17 -2.16 17.95
N VAL A 46 8.72 -3.30 18.50
CA VAL A 46 7.38 -3.84 18.22
C VAL A 46 6.28 -2.89 18.70
N ARG A 47 6.45 -2.23 19.85
CA ARG A 47 5.51 -1.20 20.33
C ARG A 47 5.45 -0.02 19.36
N ALA A 48 6.60 0.45 18.87
CA ALA A 48 6.68 1.52 17.88
C ALA A 48 6.03 1.11 16.54
N SER A 49 6.31 -0.10 16.03
CA SER A 49 5.66 -0.66 14.83
C SER A 49 4.14 -0.71 14.98
N ARG A 50 3.62 -1.17 16.13
CA ARG A 50 2.17 -1.13 16.40
C ARG A 50 1.60 0.29 16.42
N ALA A 51 2.33 1.26 17.00
CA ALA A 51 1.89 2.66 17.01
C ALA A 51 1.83 3.24 15.59
N VAL A 52 2.83 2.95 14.74
CA VAL A 52 2.83 3.33 13.32
C VAL A 52 1.67 2.66 12.59
N GLY A 53 1.43 1.37 12.81
CA GLY A 53 0.30 0.64 12.22
C GLY A 53 -1.05 1.26 12.56
N ARG A 54 -1.27 1.67 13.81
CA ARG A 54 -2.49 2.40 14.23
C ARG A 54 -2.60 3.76 13.58
N GLY A 55 -1.49 4.49 13.46
CA GLY A 55 -1.43 5.75 12.73
C GLY A 55 -1.83 5.59 11.27
N GLN A 56 -1.31 4.56 10.60
CA GLN A 56 -1.65 4.23 9.21
C GLN A 56 -3.11 3.79 9.06
N GLN A 57 -3.67 3.02 10.00
CA GLN A 57 -5.09 2.69 10.00
C GLN A 57 -5.99 3.92 10.17
N ALA A 58 -5.60 4.85 11.05
CA ALA A 58 -6.30 6.12 11.22
C ALA A 58 -6.23 6.97 9.95
N TYR A 59 -5.05 7.09 9.34
CA TYR A 59 -4.85 7.76 8.06
C TYR A 59 -5.68 7.12 6.94
N ALA A 60 -5.64 5.79 6.80
CA ALA A 60 -6.37 5.04 5.78
C ALA A 60 -7.88 5.18 5.93
N ARG A 61 -8.38 5.38 7.15
CA ARG A 61 -9.81 5.59 7.43
C ARG A 61 -10.25 7.03 7.21
N VAL A 62 -9.42 7.99 7.63
CA VAL A 62 -9.84 9.39 7.78
C VAL A 62 -9.33 10.27 6.65
N VAL A 63 -8.14 10.02 6.11
CA VAL A 63 -7.47 10.93 5.16
C VAL A 63 -7.40 10.33 3.77
N ALA A 64 -6.93 9.09 3.63
CA ALA A 64 -6.76 8.43 2.34
C ALA A 64 -8.01 8.43 1.44
N PRO A 65 -9.25 8.22 1.96
CA PRO A 65 -10.45 8.24 1.14
C PRO A 65 -10.71 9.61 0.50
N TRP A 66 -10.45 10.69 1.24
CA TRP A 66 -10.62 12.05 0.74
C TRP A 66 -9.51 12.45 -0.22
N LEU A 67 -8.28 11.99 0.00
CA LEU A 67 -7.20 12.20 -0.97
C LEU A 67 -7.49 11.48 -2.29
N VAL A 68 -8.01 10.25 -2.22
CA VAL A 68 -8.44 9.52 -3.42
C VAL A 68 -9.60 10.23 -4.11
N LEU A 69 -10.60 10.70 -3.35
CA LEU A 69 -11.71 11.47 -3.91
C LEU A 69 -11.22 12.77 -4.57
N GLY A 70 -10.36 13.53 -3.90
CA GLY A 70 -9.75 14.75 -4.44
C GLY A 70 -8.95 14.47 -5.72
N SER A 71 -8.18 13.39 -5.75
CA SER A 71 -7.43 12.97 -6.94
C SER A 71 -8.36 12.57 -8.09
N ALA A 72 -9.48 11.91 -7.81
CA ALA A 72 -10.48 11.56 -8.80
C ALA A 72 -11.17 12.82 -9.38
N LEU A 73 -11.46 13.82 -8.53
CA LEU A 73 -12.00 15.10 -8.98
C LEU A 73 -11.01 15.85 -9.87
N VAL A 74 -9.73 15.92 -9.48
CA VAL A 74 -8.66 16.50 -10.32
C VAL A 74 -8.56 15.74 -11.65
N GLY A 75 -8.64 14.41 -11.62
CA GLY A 75 -8.67 13.56 -12.82
C GLY A 75 -9.86 13.87 -13.74
N LEU A 76 -11.06 14.08 -13.18
CA LEU A 76 -12.24 14.50 -13.95
C LEU A 76 -12.04 15.88 -14.60
N PHE A 77 -11.47 16.85 -13.87
CA PHE A 77 -11.14 18.15 -14.49
C PHE A 77 -10.10 18.00 -15.59
N ALA A 78 -9.15 17.08 -15.46
CA ALA A 78 -8.15 16.80 -16.47
C ALA A 78 -8.71 16.14 -17.74
N THR A 79 -9.94 15.60 -17.73
CA THR A 79 -10.57 15.12 -18.97
C THR A 79 -11.22 16.22 -19.80
N VAL A 80 -11.44 17.42 -19.25
CA VAL A 80 -12.09 18.55 -19.96
C VAL A 80 -11.37 18.92 -21.27
N PRO A 81 -10.03 19.05 -21.32
CA PRO A 81 -9.34 19.32 -22.58
C PRO A 81 -9.53 18.24 -23.65
N LEU A 82 -9.68 16.97 -23.25
CA LEU A 82 -9.92 15.85 -24.18
C LEU A 82 -11.32 15.93 -24.82
N TRP A 83 -12.31 16.40 -24.06
CA TRP A 83 -13.63 16.72 -24.60
C TRP A 83 -13.57 17.89 -25.58
N MET A 84 -12.74 18.89 -25.30
CA MET A 84 -12.54 20.04 -26.18
C MET A 84 -11.76 19.70 -27.46
N SER A 85 -10.83 18.74 -27.40
CA SER A 85 -10.04 18.29 -28.57
C SER A 85 -10.78 17.29 -29.47
N GLY A 86 -11.98 16.84 -29.09
CA GLY A 86 -12.78 15.88 -29.85
C GLY A 86 -12.36 14.41 -29.66
N GLU A 87 -11.43 14.12 -28.74
CA GLU A 87 -10.97 12.77 -28.38
C GLU A 87 -11.99 12.00 -27.52
N THR A 88 -13.21 11.89 -28.03
CA THR A 88 -14.39 11.42 -27.29
C THR A 88 -14.22 10.02 -26.69
N GLY A 89 -13.55 9.08 -27.40
CA GLY A 89 -13.33 7.72 -26.91
C GLY A 89 -12.47 7.67 -25.64
N VAL A 90 -11.33 8.39 -25.64
CA VAL A 90 -10.42 8.46 -24.49
C VAL A 90 -11.07 9.27 -23.35
N ALA A 91 -11.74 10.37 -23.69
CA ALA A 91 -12.42 11.23 -22.73
C ALA A 91 -13.53 10.50 -21.97
N ILE A 92 -14.36 9.71 -22.65
CA ILE A 92 -15.42 8.89 -22.02
C ILE A 92 -14.79 7.86 -21.08
N GLY A 93 -13.79 7.10 -21.56
CA GLY A 93 -13.14 6.05 -20.78
C GLY A 93 -12.55 6.58 -19.48
N LEU A 94 -11.78 7.67 -19.54
CA LEU A 94 -11.19 8.30 -18.36
C LEU A 94 -12.24 8.92 -17.44
N THR A 95 -13.26 9.55 -17.98
CA THR A 95 -14.35 10.15 -17.18
C THR A 95 -15.10 9.07 -16.39
N VAL A 96 -15.49 7.97 -17.05
CA VAL A 96 -16.14 6.83 -16.38
C VAL A 96 -15.23 6.22 -15.33
N PHE A 97 -13.95 6.03 -15.64
CA PHE A 97 -12.97 5.51 -14.69
C PHE A 97 -12.92 6.36 -13.41
N PHE A 98 -12.77 7.68 -13.53
CA PHE A 98 -12.69 8.55 -12.37
C PHE A 98 -14.01 8.64 -11.59
N LEU A 99 -15.16 8.61 -12.27
CA LEU A 99 -16.48 8.55 -11.60
C LEU A 99 -16.64 7.26 -10.80
N VAL A 100 -16.33 6.11 -11.40
CA VAL A 100 -16.39 4.80 -10.73
C VAL A 100 -15.42 4.76 -9.55
N PHE A 101 -14.22 5.31 -9.72
CA PHE A 101 -13.22 5.36 -8.67
C PHE A 101 -13.65 6.24 -7.48
N ALA A 102 -14.20 7.43 -7.76
CA ALA A 102 -14.76 8.33 -6.75
C ALA A 102 -15.95 7.71 -6.00
N ALA A 103 -16.94 7.20 -6.75
CA ALA A 103 -18.13 6.58 -6.17
C ALA A 103 -17.78 5.31 -5.39
N GLY A 104 -16.89 4.47 -5.94
CA GLY A 104 -16.39 3.26 -5.30
C GLY A 104 -15.69 3.56 -3.97
N MET A 105 -14.82 4.58 -3.93
CA MET A 105 -14.16 4.99 -2.69
C MET A 105 -15.15 5.53 -1.66
N LEU A 106 -16.14 6.34 -2.07
CA LEU A 106 -17.19 6.84 -1.17
C LEU A 106 -18.01 5.71 -0.56
N VAL A 107 -18.45 4.74 -1.39
CA VAL A 107 -19.19 3.56 -0.92
C VAL A 107 -18.32 2.72 0.00
N PHE A 108 -17.06 2.48 -0.35
CA PHE A 108 -16.13 1.72 0.48
C PHE A 108 -15.89 2.41 1.84
N TRP A 109 -15.73 3.72 1.84
CA TRP A 109 -15.61 4.48 3.08
C TRP A 109 -16.88 4.38 3.94
N ALA A 110 -18.03 4.64 3.34
CA ALA A 110 -19.32 4.67 4.02
C ALA A 110 -19.76 3.29 4.54
N LYS A 111 -19.45 2.20 3.83
CA LYS A 111 -19.89 0.86 4.22
C LYS A 111 -18.84 0.09 5.02
N VAL A 112 -17.56 0.41 4.85
CA VAL A 112 -16.47 -0.38 5.43
C VAL A 112 -15.60 0.44 6.36
N LEU A 113 -14.92 1.47 5.86
CA LEU A 113 -13.84 2.13 6.62
C LEU A 113 -14.36 2.89 7.84
N ARG A 114 -15.46 3.65 7.72
CA ARG A 114 -15.99 4.44 8.83
C ARG A 114 -16.39 3.61 10.04
N HIS A 115 -16.74 2.33 9.83
CA HIS A 115 -17.17 1.40 10.88
C HIS A 115 -16.00 0.67 11.55
N ARG A 116 -14.76 0.83 11.04
CA ARG A 116 -13.53 0.31 11.65
C ARG A 116 -12.93 1.32 12.65
N GLY A 117 -13.81 1.94 13.43
CA GLY A 117 -13.53 2.98 14.42
C GLY A 117 -12.82 2.48 15.68
N PRO A 118 -12.30 3.38 16.55
CA PRO A 118 -12.00 3.03 17.94
C PRO A 118 -13.26 2.45 18.60
N GLY A 119 -13.10 1.36 19.37
CA GLY A 119 -14.23 0.66 20.00
C GLY A 119 -15.08 -0.21 19.06
N SER A 120 -14.72 -0.33 17.78
CA SER A 120 -15.40 -1.27 16.87
C SER A 120 -15.02 -2.73 17.14
N ALA A 121 -15.97 -3.64 16.94
CA ALA A 121 -15.72 -5.09 17.02
C ALA A 121 -14.64 -5.55 16.03
N TRP A 122 -14.53 -4.88 14.88
CA TRP A 122 -13.46 -5.14 13.92
C TRP A 122 -12.08 -4.81 14.50
N LEU A 123 -11.92 -3.65 15.14
CA LEU A 123 -10.65 -3.25 15.72
C LEU A 123 -10.24 -4.19 16.87
N ALA A 124 -11.19 -4.58 17.72
CA ALA A 124 -10.92 -5.53 18.79
C ALA A 124 -10.46 -6.90 18.26
N ALA A 125 -11.11 -7.41 17.20
CA ALA A 125 -10.71 -8.65 16.55
C ALA A 125 -9.32 -8.53 15.88
N GLU A 126 -9.00 -7.36 15.30
CA GLU A 126 -7.69 -7.11 14.69
C GLU A 126 -6.58 -7.00 15.75
N ASP A 127 -6.82 -6.29 16.86
CA ASP A 127 -5.89 -6.22 17.99
C ASP A 127 -5.59 -7.61 18.57
N GLU A 128 -6.61 -8.48 18.66
CA GLU A 128 -6.45 -9.86 19.12
C GLU A 128 -5.64 -10.73 18.13
N ARG A 129 -5.88 -10.57 16.82
CA ARG A 129 -5.06 -11.22 15.78
C ARG A 129 -3.61 -10.78 15.84
N ILE A 130 -3.38 -9.48 16.00
CA ILE A 130 -2.03 -8.90 16.14
C ILE A 130 -1.35 -9.45 17.40
N ARG A 131 -2.06 -9.52 18.52
CA ARG A 131 -1.54 -10.05 19.78
C ARG A 131 -1.14 -11.53 19.66
N SER A 132 -2.03 -12.37 19.15
CA SER A 132 -1.76 -13.80 18.94
C SER A 132 -0.66 -14.08 17.91
N ALA A 133 -0.50 -13.21 16.90
CA ALA A 133 0.62 -13.28 15.96
C ALA A 133 1.96 -12.97 16.64
N ASP A 134 2.00 -11.97 17.53
CA ASP A 134 3.21 -11.62 18.29
C ASP A 134 3.62 -12.70 19.29
N GLU A 135 2.65 -13.23 20.04
CA GLU A 135 2.88 -14.34 20.97
C GLU A 135 3.45 -15.56 20.22
N ALA A 136 2.95 -15.80 19.01
CA ALA A 136 3.38 -16.90 18.15
C ALA A 136 4.69 -16.66 17.39
N GLY A 137 5.27 -15.46 17.42
CA GLY A 137 6.45 -15.14 16.63
C GLY A 137 6.19 -15.21 15.11
N ARG A 138 5.04 -14.70 14.64
CA ARG A 138 4.66 -14.72 13.22
C ARG A 138 4.71 -13.32 12.59
N PRO A 139 5.25 -13.18 11.37
CA PRO A 139 5.15 -11.93 10.61
C PRO A 139 3.68 -11.58 10.36
N ARG A 140 3.37 -10.28 10.43
CA ARG A 140 2.01 -9.75 10.25
C ARG A 140 1.99 -8.53 9.32
N TRP A 141 2.70 -8.63 8.21
CA TRP A 141 2.77 -7.55 7.20
C TRP A 141 1.42 -7.36 6.50
N PHE A 142 0.63 -8.42 6.39
CA PHE A 142 -0.72 -8.38 5.81
C PHE A 142 -1.77 -8.87 6.80
N VAL A 143 -2.96 -8.28 6.72
CA VAL A 143 -4.15 -8.68 7.50
C VAL A 143 -4.51 -10.17 7.25
N SER A 144 -4.19 -10.68 6.07
CA SER A 144 -4.23 -12.10 5.75
C SER A 144 -3.34 -12.42 4.55
N VAL A 145 -2.94 -13.68 4.40
CA VAL A 145 -2.24 -14.19 3.21
C VAL A 145 -3.02 -13.88 1.92
N LYS A 146 -4.36 -14.02 1.95
CA LYS A 146 -5.21 -13.67 0.80
C LYS A 146 -5.09 -12.18 0.42
N ALA A 147 -5.09 -11.30 1.40
CA ALA A 147 -4.92 -9.86 1.17
C ALA A 147 -3.52 -9.54 0.63
N GLY A 148 -2.48 -10.22 1.13
CA GLY A 148 -1.11 -10.06 0.60
C GLY A 148 -0.98 -10.49 -0.86
N TRP A 149 -1.56 -11.63 -1.24
CA TRP A 149 -1.60 -12.08 -2.63
C TRP A 149 -2.41 -11.15 -3.53
N ALA A 150 -3.56 -10.65 -3.07
CA ALA A 150 -4.36 -9.70 -3.82
C ALA A 150 -3.62 -8.37 -4.06
N LEU A 151 -2.95 -7.83 -3.03
CA LEU A 151 -2.13 -6.63 -3.16
C LEU A 151 -0.94 -6.86 -4.10
N SER A 152 -0.23 -7.97 -3.97
CA SER A 152 0.88 -8.32 -4.86
C SER A 152 0.43 -8.44 -6.31
N ALA A 153 -0.69 -9.14 -6.57
CA ALA A 153 -1.25 -9.28 -7.91
C ALA A 153 -1.69 -7.93 -8.49
N MET A 154 -2.34 -7.07 -7.69
CA MET A 154 -2.76 -5.74 -8.11
C MET A 154 -1.57 -4.86 -8.52
N PHE A 155 -0.53 -4.78 -7.68
CA PHE A 155 0.65 -3.97 -7.98
C PHE A 155 1.44 -4.54 -9.16
N THR A 156 1.61 -5.86 -9.23
CA THR A 156 2.27 -6.51 -10.38
C THR A 156 1.50 -6.24 -11.68
N GLY A 157 0.17 -6.41 -11.66
CA GLY A 157 -0.69 -6.15 -12.82
C GLY A 157 -0.64 -4.69 -13.28
N LEU A 158 -0.76 -3.74 -12.36
CA LEU A 158 -0.61 -2.30 -12.66
C LEU A 158 0.78 -1.99 -13.20
N GLY A 159 1.82 -2.58 -12.63
CA GLY A 159 3.19 -2.43 -13.09
C GLY A 159 3.39 -2.92 -14.52
N VAL A 160 2.79 -4.06 -14.89
CA VAL A 160 2.79 -4.58 -16.27
C VAL A 160 2.04 -3.64 -17.21
N VAL A 161 0.85 -3.17 -16.81
CA VAL A 161 0.06 -2.22 -17.64
C VAL A 161 0.85 -0.93 -17.88
N PHE A 162 1.42 -0.34 -16.83
CA PHE A 162 2.25 0.86 -16.95
C PHE A 162 3.51 0.62 -17.77
N LEU A 163 4.11 -0.57 -17.68
CA LEU A 163 5.28 -0.92 -18.47
C LEU A 163 4.92 -0.97 -19.96
N VAL A 164 3.82 -1.64 -20.31
CA VAL A 164 3.33 -1.71 -21.69
C VAL A 164 3.02 -0.32 -22.24
N LEU A 165 2.31 0.51 -21.47
CA LEU A 165 2.00 1.89 -21.86
C LEU A 165 3.26 2.75 -22.04
N ALA A 166 4.27 2.58 -21.19
CA ALA A 166 5.54 3.30 -21.33
C ALA A 166 6.30 2.84 -22.58
N LEU A 167 6.33 1.53 -22.85
CA LEU A 167 6.98 0.97 -24.04
C LEU A 167 6.30 1.39 -25.35
N THR A 168 4.97 1.47 -25.37
CA THR A 168 4.21 1.86 -26.57
C THR A 168 4.13 3.38 -26.76
N GLY A 169 4.10 4.15 -25.68
CA GLY A 169 4.00 5.61 -25.69
C GLY A 169 5.34 6.35 -25.64
N GLY A 170 6.47 5.65 -25.60
CA GLY A 170 7.80 6.26 -25.47
C GLY A 170 8.05 6.93 -24.11
N GLY A 171 7.34 6.49 -23.07
CA GLY A 171 7.39 7.04 -21.71
C GLY A 171 8.54 6.51 -20.86
N SER A 172 8.72 7.10 -19.66
CA SER A 172 9.72 6.66 -18.69
C SER A 172 9.39 5.28 -18.10
N LEU A 173 10.40 4.40 -18.05
CA LEU A 173 10.28 3.05 -17.47
C LEU A 173 10.38 3.02 -15.94
N LEU A 174 10.68 4.14 -15.30
CA LEU A 174 10.98 4.15 -13.88
C LEU A 174 9.73 3.92 -13.02
N ALA A 175 8.62 4.61 -13.32
CA ALA A 175 7.37 4.40 -12.59
C ALA A 175 6.87 2.95 -12.68
N PRO A 176 6.81 2.29 -13.85
CA PRO A 176 6.45 0.88 -13.92
C PRO A 176 7.44 -0.03 -13.21
N ALA A 177 8.76 0.24 -13.28
CA ALA A 177 9.76 -0.56 -12.57
C ALA A 177 9.58 -0.50 -11.05
N VAL A 178 9.28 0.68 -10.48
CA VAL A 178 9.00 0.83 -9.05
C VAL A 178 7.75 0.06 -8.66
N VAL A 179 6.65 0.21 -9.42
CA VAL A 179 5.37 -0.46 -9.13
C VAL A 179 5.52 -1.99 -9.21
N LEU A 180 6.24 -2.51 -10.21
CA LEU A 180 6.58 -3.93 -10.31
C LEU A 180 7.45 -4.40 -9.14
N GLY A 181 8.48 -3.62 -8.77
CA GLY A 181 9.34 -3.92 -7.63
C GLY A 181 8.57 -4.04 -6.32
N VAL A 182 7.59 -3.16 -6.09
CA VAL A 182 6.68 -3.25 -4.94
C VAL A 182 5.79 -4.50 -5.01
N GLY A 183 5.25 -4.83 -6.20
CA GLY A 183 4.45 -6.03 -6.41
C GLY A 183 5.22 -7.33 -6.08
N LEU A 184 6.47 -7.41 -6.55
CA LEU A 184 7.39 -8.52 -6.26
C LEU A 184 7.76 -8.58 -4.77
N LEU A 185 8.03 -7.44 -4.14
CA LEU A 185 8.29 -7.38 -2.69
C LEU A 185 7.11 -7.92 -1.90
N PHE A 186 5.88 -7.51 -2.22
CA PHE A 186 4.68 -8.03 -1.57
C PHE A 186 4.52 -9.54 -1.79
N MET A 187 4.89 -10.04 -2.98
CA MET A 187 4.89 -11.47 -3.28
C MET A 187 5.82 -12.25 -2.34
N VAL A 188 7.03 -11.73 -2.12
CA VAL A 188 8.01 -12.33 -1.21
C VAL A 188 7.51 -12.30 0.24
N LEU A 189 7.03 -11.13 0.69
CA LEU A 189 6.54 -10.97 2.06
C LEU A 189 5.33 -11.87 2.35
N VAL A 190 4.39 -12.00 1.42
CA VAL A 190 3.23 -12.87 1.61
C VAL A 190 3.64 -14.33 1.60
N GLY A 191 4.62 -14.73 0.76
CA GLY A 191 5.17 -16.08 0.78
C GLY A 191 5.85 -16.43 2.11
N ILE A 192 6.59 -15.49 2.71
CA ILE A 192 7.20 -15.65 4.04
C ILE A 192 6.10 -15.78 5.11
N GLN A 193 5.09 -14.91 5.09
CA GLN A 193 3.98 -14.95 6.05
C GLN A 193 3.19 -16.27 5.92
N GLN A 194 2.86 -16.70 4.71
CA GLN A 194 2.17 -17.97 4.44
C GLN A 194 2.94 -19.17 4.98
N ARG A 195 4.26 -19.20 4.78
CA ARG A 195 5.11 -20.26 5.33
C ARG A 195 5.14 -20.26 6.85
N ALA A 196 5.10 -19.08 7.49
CA ALA A 196 5.06 -18.97 8.94
C ALA A 196 3.69 -19.37 9.52
N GLU A 197 2.60 -19.08 8.80
CA GLU A 197 1.24 -19.51 9.17
C GLU A 197 1.07 -21.03 9.04
N ALA A 198 1.62 -21.66 8.00
CA ALA A 198 1.49 -23.10 7.74
C ALA A 198 2.32 -24.02 8.67
N ARG A 199 3.23 -23.46 9.49
CA ARG A 199 4.07 -24.23 10.44
C ARG A 199 3.41 -24.43 11.81
N LYS A 200 2.18 -23.96 12.00
CA LYS A 200 1.36 -24.13 13.20
C LYS A 200 0.01 -24.74 12.82
#